data_AF-A0AAV2ZG18-F1
#
_entry.id   AF-A0AAV2ZG18-F1
#
_cell.length_a   1.000
_cell.length_b   1.000
_cell.length_c   1.000
_cell.angle_alpha   90.00
_cell.angle_beta   90.00
_cell.angle_gamma   90.00
#
_symmetry.space_group_name_H-M   'P 1'
#
loop_
_entity.id
_entity.type
_entity.pdbx_description
1 polymer ?
#
loop_
_entity_poly.entity_id
_entity_poly.type
_entity_poly.pdbx_seq_one_letter_code
_entity_poly.pdbx_strand_id
1 'polypeptide(L)'
;MMLWFLIGFLLPLAIFAAPPPINRLALFPDKSAWCEAKNITQIVGHSGCESKSIQNRACLGQCFSYSVPNTFPQSTESLVHCDSCMPARSMWDVVTLECPGNEEVPRVDKLVEKILRCSCQSCGKELSQDGAMFNVYLNTAEEALSPNENIGRPQ
;
A
#
# COMPACT_ATOMS: atom_id res chain seq x y z
N MET A 1 -26.71 52.86 26.37
CA MET A 1 -25.80 51.82 26.86
C MET A 1 -26.45 50.47 26.59
N MET A 2 -26.43 50.09 25.31
CA MET A 2 -27.27 49.04 24.72
C MET A 2 -26.39 48.17 23.82
N LEU A 3 -26.11 46.97 24.29
CA LEU A 3 -26.45 45.73 23.59
C LEU A 3 -25.95 45.53 22.14
N TRP A 4 -24.73 45.94 21.78
CA TRP A 4 -24.19 45.71 20.43
C TRP A 4 -22.72 45.24 20.42
N PHE A 5 -22.35 44.29 21.29
CA PHE A 5 -21.01 43.68 21.30
C PHE A 5 -21.04 42.16 21.53
N LEU A 6 -22.00 41.45 20.92
CA LEU A 6 -22.04 39.97 20.95
C LEU A 6 -22.26 39.36 19.55
N ILE A 7 -21.80 40.04 18.49
CA ILE A 7 -21.83 39.49 17.13
C ILE A 7 -20.44 39.73 16.53
N GLY A 8 -19.46 38.93 16.96
CA GLY A 8 -18.12 38.98 16.42
C GLY A 8 -17.43 37.67 16.73
N PHE A 9 -17.02 36.96 15.67
CA PHE A 9 -16.35 35.65 15.67
C PHE A 9 -17.23 34.39 15.77
N LEU A 10 -18.19 34.26 14.86
CA LEU A 10 -18.34 32.98 14.15
C LEU A 10 -17.52 33.08 12.87
N LEU A 11 -16.20 32.94 12.99
CA LEU A 11 -15.33 32.74 11.82
C LEU A 11 -15.70 31.35 11.28
N PRO A 12 -16.25 31.21 10.07
CA PRO A 12 -16.49 29.88 9.53
C PRO A 12 -15.09 29.28 9.31
N LEU A 13 -14.77 28.26 10.10
CA LEU A 13 -13.68 27.33 9.79
C LEU A 13 -14.01 26.76 8.41
N ALA A 14 -13.49 27.39 7.36
CA ALA A 14 -13.48 26.83 6.03
C ALA A 14 -12.67 25.55 6.12
N ILE A 15 -13.39 24.42 6.17
CA ILE A 15 -12.81 23.10 6.14
C ILE A 15 -12.06 23.02 4.80
N PHE A 16 -10.73 23.10 4.83
CA PHE A 16 -9.87 22.75 3.70
C PHE A 16 -10.04 21.24 3.47
N ALA A 17 -11.14 20.86 2.83
CA ALA A 17 -11.29 19.52 2.29
C ALA A 17 -10.28 19.40 1.14
N ALA A 18 -9.38 18.42 1.24
CA ALA A 18 -8.48 18.09 0.13
C ALA A 18 -9.31 17.87 -1.15
N PRO A 19 -8.85 18.37 -2.31
CA PRO A 19 -9.58 18.18 -3.55
C PRO A 19 -9.84 16.69 -3.78
N PRO A 20 -11.06 16.31 -4.19
CA PRO A 20 -11.37 14.91 -4.46
C PRO A 20 -10.41 14.37 -5.52
N PRO A 21 -10.06 13.07 -5.47
CA PRO A 21 -9.18 12.47 -6.46
C PRO A 21 -9.72 12.73 -7.87
N ILE A 22 -8.84 13.23 -8.75
CA ILE A 22 -9.20 13.62 -10.12
C ILE A 22 -9.53 12.35 -10.90
N ASN A 23 -10.82 12.05 -11.00
CA ASN A 23 -11.31 10.88 -11.73
C ASN A 23 -11.60 11.18 -13.20
N ARG A 24 -11.31 12.39 -13.71
CA ARG A 24 -11.55 12.79 -15.11
C ARG A 24 -10.39 13.64 -15.62
N LEU A 25 -9.96 13.39 -16.86
CA LEU A 25 -8.97 14.23 -17.53
C LEU A 25 -9.65 15.43 -18.20
N ALA A 26 -9.02 16.60 -18.15
CA ALA A 26 -9.50 17.78 -18.88
C ALA A 26 -9.61 17.52 -20.40
N LEU A 27 -8.70 16.71 -20.93
CA LEU A 27 -8.68 16.28 -22.34
C LEU A 27 -9.81 15.29 -22.69
N PHE A 28 -10.34 14.57 -21.71
CA PHE A 28 -11.37 13.54 -21.90
C PHE A 28 -12.41 13.60 -20.78
N PRO A 29 -13.25 14.65 -20.75
CA PRO A 29 -14.20 14.87 -19.66
C PRO A 29 -15.27 13.78 -19.58
N ASP A 30 -15.52 13.04 -20.66
CA ASP A 30 -16.53 11.97 -20.75
C ASP A 30 -16.01 10.61 -20.26
N LYS A 31 -14.71 10.48 -20.04
CA LYS A 31 -14.10 9.26 -19.51
C LYS A 31 -13.79 9.46 -18.04
N SER A 32 -14.09 8.45 -17.24
CA SER A 32 -13.79 8.45 -15.81
C SER A 32 -12.90 7.27 -15.43
N ALA A 33 -11.85 7.54 -14.66
CA ALA A 33 -11.07 6.53 -13.98
C ALA A 33 -11.82 6.04 -12.73
N TRP A 34 -11.58 4.79 -12.37
CA TRP A 34 -12.10 4.19 -11.14
C TRP A 34 -11.11 3.17 -10.58
N CYS A 35 -11.08 3.03 -9.26
CA CYS A 35 -10.22 2.07 -8.57
C CYS A 35 -10.86 1.68 -7.24
N GLU A 36 -11.04 0.38 -7.03
CA GLU A 36 -11.79 -0.17 -5.90
C GLU A 36 -11.01 -1.28 -5.19
N ALA A 37 -11.23 -1.36 -3.88
CA ALA A 37 -10.76 -2.49 -3.06
C ALA A 37 -11.85 -3.56 -3.04
N LYS A 38 -11.60 -4.68 -3.73
CA LYS A 38 -12.53 -5.82 -3.82
C LYS A 38 -12.20 -6.86 -2.76
N ASN A 39 -13.21 -7.32 -2.02
CA ASN A 39 -13.02 -8.37 -1.02
C ASN A 39 -12.60 -9.68 -1.68
N ILE A 40 -11.62 -10.35 -1.07
CA ILE A 40 -11.14 -11.67 -1.47
C ILE A 40 -10.98 -12.57 -0.24
N THR A 41 -11.00 -13.87 -0.49
CA THR A 41 -10.58 -14.88 0.48
C THR A 41 -9.18 -15.34 0.11
N GLN A 42 -8.21 -15.08 0.99
CA GLN A 42 -6.81 -15.47 0.81
C GLN A 42 -6.49 -16.69 1.67
N ILE A 43 -5.79 -17.67 1.12
CA ILE A 43 -5.29 -18.84 1.86
C ILE A 43 -3.86 -18.55 2.29
N VAL A 44 -3.60 -18.61 3.60
CA VAL A 44 -2.27 -18.48 4.21
C VAL A 44 -1.80 -19.87 4.60
N GLY A 45 -0.67 -20.30 4.05
CA GLY A 45 -0.12 -21.63 4.28
C GLY A 45 1.35 -21.62 4.68
N HIS A 46 1.77 -22.71 5.32
CA HIS A 46 3.16 -23.03 5.60
C HIS A 46 3.34 -24.55 5.54
N SER A 47 4.50 -25.02 5.08
CA SER A 47 4.81 -26.45 5.03
C SER A 47 4.74 -27.07 6.43
N GLY A 48 4.02 -28.19 6.56
CA GLY A 48 3.85 -28.88 7.85
C GLY A 48 2.82 -28.26 8.79
N CYS A 49 2.10 -27.22 8.34
CA CYS A 49 1.07 -26.54 9.12
C CYS A 49 -0.29 -26.54 8.40
N GLU A 50 -1.37 -26.45 9.18
CA GLU A 50 -2.72 -26.27 8.69
C GLU A 50 -2.89 -24.86 8.13
N SER A 51 -3.36 -24.78 6.87
CA SER A 51 -3.58 -23.49 6.20
C SER A 51 -4.84 -22.80 6.74
N LYS A 52 -4.80 -21.47 6.86
CA LYS A 52 -5.94 -20.66 7.28
C LYS A 52 -6.47 -19.79 6.14
N SER A 53 -7.78 -19.67 6.08
CA SER A 53 -8.49 -18.81 5.13
C SER A 53 -8.83 -17.48 5.79
N ILE A 54 -8.39 -16.36 5.21
CA ILE A 54 -8.57 -15.01 5.78
C ILE A 54 -9.28 -14.09 4.77
N GLN A 55 -10.03 -13.12 5.27
CA GLN A 55 -10.66 -12.08 4.45
C GLN A 55 -9.69 -10.95 4.16
N ASN A 56 -9.35 -10.68 2.90
CA ASN A 56 -8.48 -9.58 2.50
C ASN A 56 -9.14 -8.77 1.37
N ARG A 57 -8.41 -7.81 0.79
CA ARG A 57 -8.85 -7.09 -0.41
C ARG A 57 -7.79 -7.17 -1.51
N ALA A 58 -8.22 -7.03 -2.75
CA ALA A 58 -7.38 -6.80 -3.92
C ALA A 58 -7.80 -5.50 -4.60
N CYS A 59 -6.85 -4.77 -5.17
CA CYS A 59 -7.14 -3.55 -5.93
C CYS A 59 -7.50 -3.89 -7.38
N LEU A 60 -8.63 -3.36 -7.84
CA LEU A 60 -9.12 -3.52 -9.21
C LEU A 60 -9.62 -2.17 -9.73
N GLY A 61 -9.22 -1.78 -10.94
CA GLY A 61 -9.59 -0.50 -11.51
C GLY A 61 -9.10 -0.25 -12.92
N GLN A 62 -9.50 0.90 -13.45
CA GLN A 62 -9.05 1.47 -14.72
C GLN A 62 -8.62 2.91 -14.46
N CYS A 63 -7.32 3.16 -14.55
CA CYS A 63 -6.70 4.46 -14.30
C CYS A 63 -6.20 5.07 -15.61
N PHE A 64 -5.90 6.36 -15.59
CA PHE A 64 -5.47 7.07 -16.79
C PHE A 64 -3.97 6.91 -17.05
N SER A 65 -3.62 6.79 -18.33
CA SER A 65 -2.27 7.01 -18.82
C SER A 65 -2.34 7.78 -20.14
N TYR A 66 -1.36 8.66 -20.38
CA TYR A 66 -1.22 9.38 -21.64
C TYR A 66 0.23 9.79 -21.87
N SER A 67 0.59 9.97 -23.14
CA SER A 67 1.88 10.48 -23.56
C SER A 67 1.66 11.57 -24.59
N VAL A 68 2.32 12.71 -24.41
CA VAL A 68 2.25 13.82 -25.36
C VAL A 68 3.43 13.71 -26.33
N PRO A 69 3.21 13.73 -27.65
CA PRO A 69 4.28 13.62 -28.63
C PRO A 69 5.27 14.80 -28.52
N ASN A 70 6.55 14.52 -28.70
CA ASN A 70 7.61 15.53 -28.68
C ASN A 70 7.69 16.28 -30.02
N THR A 71 8.05 17.57 -29.97
CA THR A 71 8.41 18.38 -31.14
C THR A 71 9.93 18.50 -31.28
N PHE A 72 10.40 18.76 -32.50
CA PHE A 72 11.80 19.10 -32.76
C PHE A 72 11.90 20.47 -33.45
N PRO A 73 12.71 21.42 -32.93
CA PRO A 73 13.49 21.33 -31.69
C PRO A 73 12.59 21.27 -30.44
N GLN A 74 13.05 20.55 -29.41
CA GLN A 74 12.25 20.27 -28.22
C GLN A 74 12.12 21.55 -27.35
N SER A 75 10.90 22.00 -27.09
CA SER A 75 10.63 23.20 -26.27
C SER A 75 10.23 22.88 -24.82
N THR A 76 9.85 21.64 -24.53
CA THR A 76 9.39 21.17 -23.21
C THR A 76 9.91 19.76 -22.93
N GLU A 77 9.96 19.39 -21.65
CA GLU A 77 10.24 18.00 -21.24
C GLU A 77 9.19 17.04 -21.82
N SER A 78 9.59 15.78 -22.04
CA SER A 78 8.66 14.74 -22.50
C SER A 78 7.61 14.48 -21.41
N LEU A 79 6.35 14.75 -21.73
CA LEU A 79 5.25 14.62 -20.79
C LEU A 79 4.59 13.24 -20.93
N VAL A 80 4.90 12.34 -19.99
CA VAL A 80 4.28 11.03 -19.86
C VAL A 80 3.62 10.94 -18.49
N HIS A 81 2.32 10.61 -18.47
CA HIS A 81 1.56 10.37 -17.25
C HIS A 81 1.07 8.92 -17.22
N CYS A 82 1.18 8.27 -16.07
CA CYS A 82 0.72 6.91 -15.86
C CYS A 82 0.22 6.76 -14.43
N ASP A 83 -1.04 6.37 -14.28
CA ASP A 83 -1.59 5.88 -13.02
C ASP A 83 -2.01 4.42 -13.12
N SER A 84 -1.86 3.66 -12.03
CA SER A 84 -2.35 2.30 -11.85
C SER A 84 -3.17 2.18 -10.56
N CYS A 85 -4.10 1.21 -10.52
CA CYS A 85 -4.93 0.98 -9.35
C CYS A 85 -4.15 0.18 -8.31
N MET A 86 -3.66 0.86 -7.27
CA MET A 86 -2.74 0.30 -6.27
C MET A 86 -3.26 0.51 -4.84
N PRO A 87 -2.76 -0.26 -3.85
CA PRO A 87 -3.06 -0.03 -2.43
C PRO A 87 -2.73 1.41 -2.03
N ALA A 88 -3.74 2.13 -1.55
CA ALA A 88 -3.59 3.49 -1.02
C ALA A 88 -3.32 3.48 0.49
N ARG A 89 -3.75 2.40 1.15
CA ARG A 89 -3.49 2.14 2.57
C ARG A 89 -3.55 0.65 2.81
N SER A 90 -2.52 0.12 3.43
CA SER A 90 -2.47 -1.23 3.96
C SER A 90 -2.16 -1.21 5.47
N MET A 91 -2.17 -2.39 6.07
CA MET A 91 -1.63 -2.65 7.40
C MET A 91 -1.10 -4.08 7.43
N TRP A 92 -0.16 -4.36 8.32
CA TRP A 92 0.30 -5.73 8.57
C TRP A 92 -0.56 -6.41 9.63
N ASP A 93 -0.91 -7.67 9.38
CA ASP A 93 -1.68 -8.51 10.28
C ASP A 93 -0.94 -9.83 10.52
N VAL A 94 -1.01 -10.36 11.73
CA VAL A 94 -0.32 -11.60 12.12
C VAL A 94 -1.31 -12.75 12.06
N VAL A 95 -1.00 -13.76 11.25
CA VAL A 95 -1.77 -14.99 11.12
C VAL A 95 -0.96 -16.15 11.68
N THR A 96 -1.34 -16.63 12.87
CA THR A 96 -0.77 -17.84 13.48
C THR A 96 -1.33 -19.08 12.81
N LEU A 97 -0.49 -19.98 12.32
CA LEU A 97 -0.84 -21.30 11.78
C LEU A 97 -0.50 -22.40 12.79
N GLU A 98 -1.26 -23.49 12.79
CA GLU A 98 -1.05 -24.66 13.65
C GLU A 98 -0.23 -25.72 12.92
N CYS A 99 0.77 -26.31 13.58
CA CYS A 99 1.70 -27.26 12.97
C CYS A 99 1.73 -28.56 13.77
N PRO A 100 0.68 -29.40 13.70
CA PRO A 100 0.53 -30.56 14.57
C PRO A 100 1.60 -31.65 14.38
N GLY A 101 2.38 -31.60 13.29
CA GLY A 101 3.46 -32.55 13.01
C GLY A 101 4.84 -32.14 13.53
N ASN A 102 4.95 -31.01 14.22
CA ASN A 102 6.22 -30.50 14.74
C ASN A 102 6.10 -30.17 16.24
N GLU A 103 6.68 -31.01 17.11
CA GLU A 103 6.62 -30.83 18.57
C GLU A 103 7.46 -29.65 19.06
N GLU A 104 8.57 -29.32 18.38
CA GLU A 104 9.43 -28.19 18.75
C GLU A 104 8.84 -26.84 18.32
N VAL A 105 8.19 -26.81 17.15
CA VAL A 105 7.55 -25.61 16.58
C VAL A 105 6.08 -25.92 16.25
N PRO A 106 5.20 -25.94 17.25
CA PRO A 106 3.79 -26.30 17.07
C PRO A 106 2.96 -25.20 16.40
N ARG A 107 3.51 -23.99 16.24
CA ARG A 107 2.85 -22.83 15.63
C ARG A 107 3.83 -22.00 14.82
N VAL A 108 3.35 -21.40 13.73
CA VAL A 108 4.13 -20.46 12.90
C VAL A 108 3.31 -19.21 12.64
N ASP A 109 3.86 -18.05 12.95
CA ASP A 109 3.26 -16.75 12.64
C ASP A 109 3.65 -16.29 11.24
N LYS A 110 2.66 -15.79 10.49
CA LYS A 110 2.85 -15.18 9.17
C LYS A 110 2.36 -13.74 9.20
N LEU A 111 3.24 -12.82 8.79
CA LEU A 111 2.84 -11.44 8.49
C LEU A 111 2.15 -11.39 7.13
N VAL A 112 0.94 -10.86 7.10
CA VAL A 112 0.14 -10.72 5.88
C VAL A 112 -0.24 -9.25 5.70
N GLU A 113 0.03 -8.71 4.51
CA GLU A 113 -0.41 -7.37 4.16
C GLU A 113 -1.93 -7.35 3.92
N LYS A 114 -2.64 -6.51 4.67
CA LYS A 114 -4.08 -6.29 4.56
C LYS A 114 -4.34 -5.00 3.80
N ILE A 115 -4.95 -5.10 2.62
CA ILE A 115 -5.34 -3.92 1.85
C ILE A 115 -6.62 -3.33 2.43
N LEU A 116 -6.55 -2.06 2.82
CA LEU A 116 -7.70 -1.33 3.38
C LEU A 116 -8.38 -0.45 2.32
N ARG A 117 -7.60 0.23 1.49
CA ARG A 117 -8.11 1.15 0.45
C ARG A 117 -7.24 1.06 -0.80
N CYS A 118 -7.85 1.34 -1.94
CA CYS A 118 -7.17 1.42 -3.23
C CYS A 118 -7.43 2.79 -3.85
N SER A 119 -6.49 3.28 -4.66
CA SER A 119 -6.66 4.49 -5.47
C SER A 119 -5.79 4.45 -6.72
N CYS A 120 -6.15 5.24 -7.74
CA CYS A 120 -5.26 5.48 -8.88
C CYS A 120 -4.06 6.29 -8.41
N GLN A 121 -2.87 5.75 -8.63
CA GLN A 121 -1.61 6.35 -8.18
C GLN A 121 -0.56 6.21 -9.28
N SER A 122 0.39 7.13 -9.30
CA SER A 122 1.45 7.11 -10.32
C SER A 122 2.14 5.74 -10.37
N CYS A 123 2.24 5.19 -11.58
CA CYS A 123 2.89 3.91 -11.83
C CYS A 123 4.32 3.91 -11.28
N GLY A 124 4.76 2.78 -10.71
CA GLY A 124 6.13 2.65 -10.20
C GLY A 124 6.39 3.31 -8.84
N LYS A 125 5.37 3.89 -8.19
CA LYS A 125 5.45 4.16 -6.75
C LYS A 125 5.57 2.81 -6.03
N GLU A 126 6.73 2.55 -5.42
CA GLU A 126 6.90 1.43 -4.51
C GLU A 126 5.84 1.50 -3.39
N LEU A 127 5.41 0.34 -2.87
CA LEU A 127 4.55 0.18 -1.69
C LEU A 127 5.23 0.63 -0.37
N SER A 128 6.20 1.53 -0.47
CA SER A 128 7.23 1.86 0.51
C SER A 128 6.81 2.93 1.52
N GLN A 129 5.59 2.84 2.05
CA GLN A 129 5.31 3.44 3.36
C GLN A 129 5.30 2.43 4.51
N ASP A 130 5.04 1.15 4.25
CA ASP A 130 5.12 0.07 5.26
C ASP A 130 6.13 -1.04 4.92
N GLY A 131 6.66 -1.10 3.68
CA GLY A 131 7.68 -2.08 3.28
C GLY A 131 9.07 -1.83 3.88
N ALA A 132 9.41 -0.56 4.18
CA ALA A 132 10.66 -0.22 4.85
C ALA A 132 10.72 -0.78 6.29
N MET A 133 9.57 -0.89 6.96
CA MET A 133 9.45 -1.52 8.28
C MET A 133 9.64 -3.04 8.19
N PHE A 134 9.10 -3.69 7.16
CA PHE A 134 9.24 -5.14 6.97
C PHE A 134 10.69 -5.55 6.70
N ASN A 135 11.44 -4.78 5.91
CA ASN A 135 12.88 -5.02 5.71
C ASN A 135 13.67 -4.87 7.01
N VAL A 136 13.31 -3.92 7.88
CA VAL A 136 13.94 -3.79 9.20
C VAL A 136 13.65 -5.01 10.08
N TYR A 137 12.42 -5.52 10.08
CA TYR A 137 12.05 -6.74 10.83
C TYR A 137 12.73 -8.00 10.30
N LEU A 138 12.82 -8.19 8.98
CA LEU A 138 13.54 -9.33 8.39
C LEU A 138 15.04 -9.28 8.72
N ASN A 139 15.66 -8.11 8.58
CA ASN A 139 17.08 -7.94 8.90
C ASN A 139 17.36 -8.28 10.36
N THR A 140 16.50 -7.88 11.31
CA THR A 140 16.65 -8.26 12.73
C THR A 140 16.39 -9.75 13.01
N ALA A 141 15.56 -10.42 12.21
CA ALA A 141 15.29 -11.84 12.36
C ALA A 141 16.41 -12.71 11.79
N GLU A 142 17.06 -12.27 10.70
CA GLU A 142 18.25 -12.92 10.13
C GLU A 142 19.49 -12.76 11.03
N GLU A 143 19.64 -11.62 11.72
CA GLU A 143 20.72 -11.42 12.70
C GLU A 143 20.54 -12.23 13.99
N ALA A 144 19.30 -12.63 14.34
CA ALA A 144 19.02 -13.43 15.52
C ALA A 144 19.24 -14.95 15.32
N LEU A 145 19.47 -15.41 14.08
CA LEU A 145 19.51 -16.82 13.73
C LEU A 145 20.71 -17.20 12.83
N SER A 146 21.94 -16.79 13.15
CA SER A 146 23.05 -17.76 12.99
C SER A 146 24.28 -17.49 13.87
N PRO A 147 24.90 -18.55 14.42
CA PRO A 147 25.97 -18.50 15.41
C PRO A 147 27.37 -18.54 14.79
N ASN A 148 28.34 -18.06 15.55
CA ASN A 148 29.77 -18.11 15.31
C ASN A 148 30.27 -19.57 15.13
N GLU A 149 30.74 -19.93 13.93
CA GLU A 149 31.54 -21.15 13.75
C GLU A 149 32.79 -20.86 12.90
N ASN A 150 33.90 -20.65 13.61
CA ASN A 150 35.27 -20.72 13.10
C ASN A 150 35.68 -22.20 13.09
N ILE A 151 36.03 -22.80 11.95
CA ILE A 151 36.98 -23.93 11.84
C ILE A 151 37.35 -24.20 10.36
N GLY A 152 38.66 -24.19 10.08
CA GLY A 152 39.30 -25.17 9.20
C GLY A 152 39.43 -24.88 7.69
N ARG A 153 40.50 -24.17 7.29
CA ARG A 153 41.09 -24.24 5.94
C ARG A 153 42.01 -25.47 5.85
N PRO A 154 41.92 -26.31 4.80
CA PRO A 154 43.08 -26.99 4.24
C PRO A 154 43.40 -26.49 2.82
N GLN A 155 44.61 -26.86 2.41
CA GLN A 155 45.44 -26.35 1.32
C GLN A 155 44.81 -26.34 -0.08
#